data_AF-A0A8H7R3H5-F1
#
_entry.id   AF-A0A8H7R3H5-F1
#
_cell.length_a   1.000
_cell.length_b   1.000
_cell.length_c   1.000
_cell.angle_alpha   90.00
_cell.angle_beta   90.00
_cell.angle_gamma   90.00
#
_symmetry.space_group_name_H-M   'P 1'
#
loop_
_entity.id
_entity.type
_entity.pdbx_description
1 polymer ?
#
loop_
_entity_poly.entity_id
_entity_poly.type
_entity_poly.pdbx_seq_one_letter_code
_entity_poly.pdbx_strand_id
1 'polypeptide(L)'
;MSIGLRNSLVDDAQMCYLPPVLVEINLKFIQRTIEYSLAVIKEHSVSPIIVVFGIHPTKPSVANDLVQSDPIPYAKEYPCKPWAKSFYILDPITINSHVYEQPLKPLVAVEHFLYKQKRTLLGMDSKERADETIQLLYTVAKQIFQNDITLEERTIDVLLNVCEQTQKQFYKIKEALEIENLEELKKRTREYAEDGYMYLETCKTKYRRISLPEPPALPEEAKKDGPSRSECNGDFLPASNLSKTKSLDFTFIESFKSNQKKMNWNACINPGRAKGFFKSYKDSNSLKASFFENKNKQ
;
A
#
# COMPACT_ATOMS: atom_id res chain seq x y z
N MET A 1 56.03 1.83 29.13
CA MET A 1 56.17 1.08 30.39
C MET A 1 54.97 1.40 31.27
N SER A 2 53.95 0.54 31.26
CA SER A 2 53.10 0.30 32.44
C SER A 2 52.44 -1.06 32.22
N ILE A 3 52.76 -1.97 33.12
CA ILE A 3 52.31 -3.35 33.20
C ILE A 3 50.98 -3.36 33.95
N GLY A 4 50.03 -4.16 33.45
CA GLY A 4 48.80 -4.51 34.14
C GLY A 4 48.50 -6.00 33.95
N LEU A 5 49.33 -6.86 34.52
CA LEU A 5 49.03 -8.27 34.75
C LEU A 5 47.83 -8.40 35.70
N ARG A 6 46.90 -9.33 35.43
CA ARG A 6 46.43 -10.33 36.42
C ARG A 6 45.46 -11.35 35.82
N ASN A 7 45.91 -12.60 35.89
CA ASN A 7 45.21 -13.83 36.30
C ASN A 7 44.04 -14.30 35.41
N SER A 8 44.19 -15.41 34.67
CA SER A 8 44.21 -16.82 35.15
C SER A 8 42.81 -17.37 35.42
N LEU A 9 42.48 -18.38 34.60
CA LEU A 9 41.54 -19.48 34.85
C LEU A 9 40.11 -19.06 35.16
N VAL A 10 39.31 -19.08 34.09
CA VAL A 10 37.94 -19.55 34.17
C VAL A 10 37.80 -20.60 33.08
N ASP A 11 38.06 -21.85 33.48
CA ASP A 11 37.62 -23.05 32.76
C ASP A 11 36.12 -23.19 33.09
N ASP A 12 35.29 -22.28 32.55
CA ASP A 12 33.84 -22.38 32.66
C ASP A 12 33.33 -23.03 31.39
N ALA A 13 32.82 -24.24 31.58
CA ALA A 13 31.92 -24.98 30.72
C ALA A 13 31.59 -24.29 29.39
N GLN A 14 32.06 -24.90 28.30
CA GLN A 14 31.67 -24.57 26.94
C GLN A 14 30.15 -24.78 26.77
N MET A 15 29.37 -23.81 27.23
CA MET A 15 28.01 -23.59 26.78
C MET A 15 28.14 -23.30 25.28
N CYS A 16 27.83 -24.30 24.46
CA CYS A 16 27.70 -24.14 23.02
C CYS A 16 26.55 -23.18 22.72
N TYR A 17 26.77 -21.88 22.91
CA TYR A 17 25.83 -20.86 22.49
C TYR A 17 25.76 -20.91 20.96
N LEU A 18 24.57 -21.23 20.45
CA LEU A 18 24.29 -21.11 19.03
C LEU A 18 24.54 -19.65 18.62
N PRO A 19 25.18 -19.41 17.47
CA PRO A 19 25.39 -18.05 17.01
C PRO A 19 24.03 -17.34 16.87
N PRO A 20 23.95 -16.06 17.27
CA PRO A 20 22.72 -15.29 17.13
C PRO A 20 22.26 -15.26 15.68
N VAL A 21 20.95 -15.38 15.45
CA VAL A 21 20.35 -15.36 14.11
C VAL A 21 19.69 -14.02 13.88
N LEU A 22 20.13 -13.30 12.84
CA LEU A 22 19.51 -12.07 12.37
C LEU A 22 18.60 -12.40 11.18
N VAL A 23 17.34 -12.00 11.28
CA VAL A 23 16.35 -12.19 10.21
C VAL A 23 15.95 -10.83 9.67
N GLU A 24 16.07 -10.65 8.36
CA GLU A 24 15.68 -9.42 7.67
C GLU A 24 14.71 -9.71 6.54
N ILE A 25 13.75 -8.81 6.32
CA ILE A 25 12.86 -8.85 5.17
C ILE A 25 13.32 -7.75 4.22
N ASN A 26 13.66 -8.13 2.99
CA ASN A 26 14.12 -7.28 1.89
C ASN A 26 15.62 -6.93 1.88
N LEU A 27 16.25 -7.16 0.72
CA LEU A 27 17.67 -6.89 0.45
C LEU A 27 18.03 -5.41 0.28
N LYS A 28 17.05 -4.49 0.21
CA LYS A 28 17.33 -3.05 0.17
C LYS A 28 18.05 -2.52 1.41
N PHE A 29 18.19 -3.36 2.44
CA PHE A 29 18.69 -2.98 3.76
C PHE A 29 19.99 -3.70 4.15
N ILE A 30 20.79 -4.22 3.21
CA ILE A 30 22.09 -4.88 3.51
C ILE A 30 22.97 -4.02 4.42
N GLN A 31 23.04 -2.70 4.20
CA GLN A 31 23.80 -1.79 5.07
C GLN A 31 23.31 -1.85 6.53
N ARG A 32 22.00 -1.89 6.74
CA ARG A 32 21.40 -2.02 8.07
C ARG A 32 21.70 -3.37 8.69
N THR A 33 21.70 -4.44 7.89
CA THR A 33 22.11 -5.78 8.35
C THR A 33 23.56 -5.80 8.82
N ILE A 34 24.46 -5.09 8.14
CA ILE A 34 25.87 -4.93 8.57
C ILE A 34 25.91 -4.21 9.93
N GLU A 35 25.18 -3.10 10.08
CA GLU A 35 25.11 -2.35 11.34
C GLU A 35 24.61 -3.22 12.51
N TYR A 36 23.55 -3.99 12.29
CA TYR A 36 23.04 -4.95 13.28
C TYR A 36 24.05 -6.03 13.62
N SER A 37 24.77 -6.53 12.63
CA SER A 37 25.77 -7.57 12.86
C SER A 37 26.94 -7.06 13.69
N LEU A 38 27.40 -5.84 13.44
CA LEU A 38 28.43 -5.18 14.25
C LEU A 38 27.95 -4.92 15.68
N ALA A 39 26.68 -4.55 15.87
CA ALA A 39 26.10 -4.39 17.20
C ALA A 39 26.09 -5.71 17.98
N VAL A 40 25.65 -6.80 17.34
CA VAL A 40 25.66 -8.15 17.93
C VAL A 40 27.07 -8.62 18.28
N ILE A 41 28.04 -8.40 17.40
CA ILE A 41 29.46 -8.74 17.67
C ILE A 41 29.96 -7.94 18.87
N LYS A 42 29.63 -6.65 18.97
CA LYS A 42 30.06 -5.80 20.08
C LYS A 42 29.47 -6.26 21.42
N GLU A 43 28.21 -6.71 21.42
CA GLU A 43 27.50 -7.10 22.63
C GLU A 43 27.82 -8.54 23.07
N HIS A 44 27.90 -9.47 22.12
CA HIS A 44 28.00 -10.90 22.41
C HIS A 44 29.36 -11.51 22.05
N SER A 45 30.26 -10.76 21.42
CA SER A 45 31.56 -11.26 20.93
C SER A 45 31.46 -12.46 19.98
N VAL A 46 30.31 -12.65 19.32
CA VAL A 46 30.05 -13.74 18.38
C VAL A 46 29.47 -13.18 17.08
N SER A 47 29.97 -13.65 15.94
CA SER A 47 29.43 -13.28 14.62
C SER A 47 28.07 -13.95 14.38
N PRO A 48 27.04 -13.19 13.97
CA PRO A 48 25.70 -13.76 13.73
C PRO A 48 25.61 -14.57 12.45
N ILE A 49 24.60 -15.43 12.36
CA ILE A 49 24.09 -15.98 11.11
C ILE A 49 22.97 -15.07 10.62
N ILE A 50 23.02 -14.65 9.36
CA ILE A 50 22.01 -13.78 8.76
C ILE A 50 21.14 -14.60 7.80
N VAL A 51 19.84 -14.41 7.86
CA VAL A 51 18.87 -14.93 6.89
C VAL A 51 18.03 -13.78 6.37
N VAL A 52 18.06 -13.55 5.07
CA VAL A 52 17.26 -12.52 4.40
C VAL A 52 16.20 -13.16 3.54
N PHE A 53 14.95 -12.71 3.73
CA PHE A 53 13.79 -13.07 2.92
C PHE A 53 13.47 -11.94 1.94
N GLY A 54 13.69 -12.20 0.66
CA GLY A 54 13.63 -11.25 -0.43
C GLY A 54 12.26 -11.25 -1.11
N ILE A 55 11.32 -10.44 -0.63
CA ILE A 55 9.99 -10.29 -1.27
C ILE A 55 10.01 -9.89 -2.76
N HIS A 56 11.16 -9.46 -3.26
CA HIS A 56 11.41 -9.24 -4.68
C HIS A 56 12.66 -10.00 -5.10
N PRO A 57 12.72 -10.44 -6.38
CA PRO A 57 13.92 -11.05 -6.94
C PRO A 57 15.18 -10.22 -6.68
N THR A 58 16.26 -10.88 -6.30
CA THR A 58 17.56 -10.24 -6.08
C THR A 58 18.00 -9.53 -7.35
N LYS A 59 18.43 -8.28 -7.20
CA LYS A 59 18.93 -7.47 -8.32
C LYS A 59 20.21 -8.10 -8.91
N PRO A 60 20.44 -8.00 -10.23
CA PRO A 60 21.65 -8.52 -10.86
C PRO A 60 22.95 -8.04 -10.21
N SER A 61 22.98 -6.78 -9.75
CA SER A 61 24.14 -6.19 -9.07
C SER A 61 24.55 -6.92 -7.79
N VAL A 62 23.60 -7.55 -7.09
CA VAL A 62 23.86 -8.36 -5.88
C VAL A 62 23.97 -9.83 -6.27
N ALA A 63 23.16 -10.29 -7.23
CA ALA A 63 23.12 -11.68 -7.65
C ALA A 63 24.45 -12.20 -8.19
N ASN A 64 25.27 -11.33 -8.80
CA ASN A 64 26.60 -11.67 -9.31
C ASN A 64 27.60 -12.03 -8.19
N ASP A 65 27.39 -11.52 -6.98
CA ASP A 65 28.27 -11.78 -5.83
C ASP A 65 27.82 -13.04 -5.05
N LEU A 66 26.67 -13.62 -5.41
CA LEU A 66 26.08 -14.73 -4.69
C LEU A 66 26.68 -16.07 -5.08
N VAL A 67 26.97 -16.88 -4.07
CA VAL A 67 27.47 -18.25 -4.23
C VAL A 67 26.36 -19.23 -3.84
N GLN A 68 26.34 -20.40 -4.49
CA GLN A 68 25.45 -21.47 -4.09
C GLN A 68 25.83 -21.96 -2.69
N SER A 69 24.83 -22.16 -1.82
CA SER A 69 25.02 -22.70 -0.49
C SER A 69 24.84 -24.22 -0.51
N ASP A 70 25.87 -24.95 -0.09
CA ASP A 70 25.80 -26.40 0.14
C ASP A 70 24.89 -26.80 1.32
N PRO A 71 24.94 -26.14 2.50
CA PRO A 71 24.12 -26.56 3.64
C PRO A 71 22.63 -26.22 3.47
N ILE A 72 22.30 -25.24 2.62
CA ILE A 72 20.94 -24.78 2.39
C ILE A 72 20.74 -24.61 0.88
N PRO A 73 20.32 -25.67 0.16
CA PRO A 73 20.31 -25.69 -1.31
C PRO A 73 19.31 -24.70 -1.93
N TYR A 74 18.29 -24.30 -1.18
CA TYR A 74 17.28 -23.32 -1.55
C TYR A 74 17.63 -21.88 -1.15
N ALA A 75 18.86 -21.63 -0.69
CA ALA A 75 19.36 -20.30 -0.39
C ALA A 75 20.68 -20.05 -1.14
N LYS A 76 21.02 -18.77 -1.31
CA LYS A 76 22.35 -18.35 -1.77
C LYS A 76 23.10 -17.66 -0.66
N GLU A 77 24.42 -17.80 -0.66
CA GLU A 77 25.30 -17.16 0.32
C GLU A 77 25.89 -15.86 -0.24
N TYR A 78 25.87 -14.80 0.58
CA TYR A 78 26.51 -13.52 0.29
C TYR A 78 27.85 -13.42 1.05
N PRO A 79 28.93 -12.94 0.41
CA PRO A 79 30.21 -12.72 1.08
C PRO A 79 30.09 -11.74 2.25
N CYS A 80 30.30 -12.21 3.48
CA CYS A 80 29.97 -11.43 4.69
C CYS A 80 31.05 -11.42 5.79
N LYS A 81 32.20 -12.05 5.56
CA LYS A 81 33.33 -11.96 6.50
C LYS A 81 33.97 -10.56 6.41
N PRO A 82 34.37 -9.94 7.55
CA PRO A 82 34.42 -10.49 8.91
C PRO A 82 33.19 -10.18 9.79
N TRP A 83 32.14 -9.56 9.26
CA TRP A 83 31.04 -9.00 10.06
C TRP A 83 29.88 -9.98 10.29
N ALA A 84 29.87 -11.17 9.67
CA ALA A 84 28.94 -12.25 9.97
C ALA A 84 29.60 -13.62 9.81
N LYS A 85 28.97 -14.64 10.42
CA LYS A 85 29.38 -16.05 10.29
C LYS A 85 28.98 -16.60 8.92
N SER A 86 27.73 -16.35 8.54
CA SER A 86 27.13 -16.72 7.25
C SER A 86 26.00 -15.74 6.91
N PHE A 87 25.75 -15.51 5.63
CA PHE A 87 24.69 -14.63 5.15
C PHE A 87 23.91 -15.34 4.06
N TYR A 88 22.70 -15.77 4.38
CA TYR A 88 21.82 -16.48 3.46
C TYR A 88 20.74 -15.56 2.91
N ILE A 89 20.50 -15.68 1.60
CA ILE A 89 19.44 -14.98 0.88
C ILE A 89 18.50 -16.03 0.31
N LEU A 90 17.23 -15.88 0.64
CA LEU A 90 16.10 -16.55 0.01
C LEU A 90 15.27 -15.48 -0.71
N ASP A 91 14.83 -15.78 -1.92
CA ASP A 91 14.04 -14.91 -2.78
C ASP A 91 13.27 -15.77 -3.79
N PRO A 92 12.35 -15.19 -4.59
CA PRO A 92 11.58 -15.94 -5.58
C PRO A 92 12.41 -16.74 -6.58
N ILE A 93 13.65 -16.30 -6.88
CA ILE A 93 14.52 -16.96 -7.86
C ILE A 93 15.14 -18.21 -7.22
N THR A 94 15.68 -18.07 -6.02
CA THR A 94 16.41 -19.13 -5.29
C THR A 94 15.51 -20.27 -4.86
N ILE A 95 14.27 -19.97 -4.45
CA ILE A 95 13.34 -21.01 -4.01
C ILE A 95 12.57 -21.67 -5.14
N ASN A 96 12.60 -21.15 -6.38
CA ASN A 96 11.71 -21.56 -7.47
C ASN A 96 11.78 -23.06 -7.79
N SER A 97 12.94 -23.70 -7.66
CA SER A 97 13.08 -25.15 -7.87
C SER A 97 12.52 -26.00 -6.73
N HIS A 98 12.27 -25.39 -5.56
CA HIS A 98 11.92 -26.06 -4.32
C HIS A 98 10.45 -25.81 -3.90
N VAL A 99 9.73 -24.88 -4.55
CA VAL A 99 8.30 -24.60 -4.23
C VAL A 99 7.33 -25.70 -4.66
N TYR A 100 7.81 -26.67 -5.44
CA TYR A 100 7.01 -27.82 -5.89
C TYR A 100 7.20 -29.06 -5.01
N GLU A 101 8.14 -29.01 -4.05
CA GLU A 101 8.36 -30.08 -3.09
C GLU A 101 7.21 -30.17 -2.10
N GLN A 102 6.88 -31.38 -1.65
CA GLN A 102 5.80 -31.64 -0.71
C GLN A 102 6.28 -32.61 0.39
N PRO A 103 6.22 -32.21 1.68
CA PRO A 103 5.88 -30.88 2.18
C PRO A 103 6.95 -29.83 1.81
N LEU A 104 6.58 -28.54 1.83
CA LEU A 104 7.54 -27.47 1.63
C LEU A 104 8.56 -27.47 2.78
N LYS A 105 9.82 -27.18 2.47
CA LYS A 105 10.82 -26.89 3.50
C LYS A 105 10.38 -25.62 4.26
N PRO A 106 10.47 -25.56 5.59
CA PRO A 106 9.92 -24.43 6.35
C PRO A 106 10.40 -23.04 5.90
N LEU A 107 11.69 -22.88 5.60
CA LEU A 107 12.24 -21.61 5.10
C LEU A 107 11.76 -21.28 3.67
N VAL A 108 11.53 -22.31 2.84
CA VAL A 108 10.92 -22.13 1.51
C VAL A 108 9.47 -21.71 1.65
N ALA A 109 8.71 -22.29 2.58
CA ALA A 109 7.33 -21.90 2.86
C ALA A 109 7.23 -20.45 3.37
N VAL A 110 8.13 -20.04 4.27
CA VAL A 110 8.22 -18.65 4.75
C VAL A 110 8.51 -17.69 3.61
N GLU A 111 9.54 -17.95 2.80
CA GLU A 111 9.85 -17.10 1.65
C GLU A 111 8.68 -17.07 0.65
N HIS A 112 8.09 -18.24 0.35
CA HIS A 112 6.95 -18.37 -0.57
C HIS A 112 5.75 -17.55 -0.12
N PHE A 113 5.43 -17.60 1.17
CA PHE A 113 4.38 -16.78 1.77
C PHE A 113 4.69 -15.28 1.64
N LEU A 114 5.91 -14.86 1.98
CA LEU A 114 6.32 -13.46 2.00
C LEU A 114 6.36 -12.82 0.60
N TYR A 115 6.82 -13.53 -0.43
CA TYR A 115 6.90 -12.98 -1.79
C TYR A 115 5.57 -13.05 -2.54
N LYS A 116 4.74 -14.09 -2.32
CA LYS A 116 3.43 -14.21 -2.99
C LYS A 116 2.48 -13.10 -2.58
N GLN A 117 2.59 -12.61 -1.34
CA GLN A 117 1.80 -11.51 -0.80
C GLN A 117 0.28 -11.70 -0.99
N LYS A 118 -0.17 -12.96 -1.05
CA LYS A 118 -1.59 -13.28 -1.16
C LYS A 118 -2.22 -13.09 0.22
N ARG A 119 -3.39 -12.44 0.24
CA ARG A 119 -4.13 -12.18 1.48
C ARG A 119 -4.91 -13.39 1.97
N THR A 120 -5.15 -14.37 1.11
CA THR A 120 -6.00 -15.53 1.41
C THR A 120 -5.44 -16.81 0.79
N LEU A 121 -5.75 -17.94 1.44
CA LEU A 121 -5.49 -19.29 0.94
C LEU A 121 -6.37 -19.67 -0.26
N LEU A 122 -7.45 -18.92 -0.53
CA LEU A 122 -8.43 -19.28 -1.57
C LEU A 122 -7.83 -19.23 -2.98
N GLY A 123 -6.87 -18.33 -3.20
CA GLY A 123 -6.15 -18.19 -4.47
C GLY A 123 -4.93 -19.09 -4.62
N MET A 124 -4.66 -19.99 -3.67
CA MET A 124 -3.55 -20.96 -3.74
C MET A 124 -4.06 -22.30 -4.25
N ASP A 125 -3.17 -23.07 -4.89
CA ASP A 125 -3.51 -24.42 -5.34
C ASP A 125 -3.75 -25.37 -4.16
N SER A 126 -4.31 -26.54 -4.44
CA SER A 126 -4.71 -27.49 -3.40
C SER A 126 -3.53 -28.06 -2.61
N LYS A 127 -2.33 -28.16 -3.22
CA LYS A 127 -1.13 -28.69 -2.56
C LYS A 127 -0.51 -27.65 -1.65
N GLU A 128 -0.33 -26.42 -2.14
CA GLU A 128 0.15 -25.30 -1.35
C GLU A 128 -0.77 -25.00 -0.15
N ARG A 129 -2.09 -25.11 -0.33
CA ARG A 129 -3.06 -24.92 0.76
C ARG A 129 -2.98 -26.02 1.82
N ALA A 130 -2.60 -27.24 1.44
CA ALA A 130 -2.48 -28.36 2.35
C ALA A 130 -1.18 -28.33 3.17
N ASP A 131 -0.20 -27.50 2.78
CA ASP A 131 1.07 -27.38 3.50
C ASP A 131 0.88 -26.80 4.91
N GLU A 132 1.40 -27.52 5.91
CA GLU A 132 1.23 -27.19 7.32
C GLU A 132 1.90 -25.87 7.70
N THR A 133 3.06 -25.56 7.10
CA THR A 133 3.79 -24.31 7.40
C THR A 133 3.05 -23.13 6.79
N ILE A 134 2.54 -23.25 5.57
CA ILE A 134 1.70 -22.22 4.94
C ILE A 134 0.42 -21.99 5.76
N GLN A 135 -0.27 -23.04 6.20
CA GLN A 135 -1.45 -22.90 7.05
C GLN A 135 -1.14 -22.17 8.37
N LEU A 136 -0.01 -22.51 9.01
CA LEU A 136 0.44 -21.85 10.22
C LEU A 136 0.71 -20.35 9.96
N LEU A 137 1.41 -20.01 8.89
CA LEU A 137 1.72 -18.62 8.54
C LEU A 137 0.47 -17.78 8.31
N TYR A 138 -0.52 -18.30 7.59
CA TYR A 138 -1.81 -17.62 7.41
C TYR A 138 -2.62 -17.53 8.72
N THR A 139 -2.51 -18.53 9.59
CA THR A 139 -3.17 -18.50 10.90
C THR A 139 -2.57 -17.40 11.78
N VAL A 140 -1.24 -17.31 11.84
CA VAL A 140 -0.52 -16.25 12.56
C VAL A 140 -0.84 -14.88 11.96
N ALA A 141 -0.80 -14.74 10.64
CA ALA A 141 -1.17 -13.49 9.98
C ALA A 141 -2.61 -13.09 10.33
N LYS A 142 -3.57 -14.02 10.26
CA LYS A 142 -4.97 -13.77 10.64
C LYS A 142 -5.11 -13.31 12.08
N GLN A 143 -4.34 -13.87 13.01
CA GLN A 143 -4.35 -13.46 14.42
C GLN A 143 -3.77 -12.05 14.59
N ILE A 144 -2.65 -11.73 13.94
CA ILE A 144 -2.00 -10.42 14.02
C ILE A 144 -2.91 -9.33 13.44
N PHE A 145 -3.54 -9.60 12.30
CA PHE A 145 -4.38 -8.64 11.57
C PHE A 145 -5.87 -8.79 11.88
N GLN A 146 -6.24 -9.51 12.94
CA GLN A 146 -7.64 -9.86 13.23
C GLN A 146 -8.54 -8.61 13.30
N ASN A 147 -8.04 -7.54 13.92
CA ASN A 147 -8.80 -6.28 14.05
C ASN A 147 -9.03 -5.61 12.69
N ASP A 148 -8.01 -5.58 11.83
CA ASP A 148 -8.10 -4.99 10.49
C ASP A 148 -9.03 -5.81 9.58
N ILE A 149 -8.93 -7.14 9.65
CA ILE A 149 -9.80 -8.07 8.90
C ILE A 149 -11.27 -7.88 9.32
N THR A 150 -11.56 -7.83 10.63
CA THR A 150 -12.94 -7.63 11.10
C THR A 150 -13.52 -6.28 10.71
N LEU A 151 -12.69 -5.23 10.55
CA LEU A 151 -13.13 -3.92 10.09
C LEU A 151 -13.46 -3.93 8.58
N GLU A 152 -12.63 -4.58 7.78
CA GLU A 152 -12.87 -4.75 6.34
C GLU A 152 -14.12 -5.60 6.08
N GLU A 153 -14.30 -6.73 6.77
CA GLU A 153 -15.49 -7.58 6.67
C GLU A 153 -16.77 -6.81 7.04
N ARG A 154 -16.76 -6.07 8.15
CA ARG A 154 -17.89 -5.20 8.54
C ARG A 154 -18.19 -4.12 7.50
N THR A 155 -17.17 -3.60 6.82
CA THR A 155 -17.35 -2.60 5.76
C THR A 155 -18.01 -3.21 4.52
N ILE A 156 -17.63 -4.45 4.17
CA ILE A 156 -18.25 -5.20 3.06
C ILE A 156 -19.73 -5.49 3.37
N ASP A 157 -20.05 -5.95 4.57
CA ASP A 157 -21.44 -6.20 4.99
C ASP A 157 -22.30 -4.94 4.92
N VAL A 158 -21.73 -3.80 5.32
CA VAL A 158 -22.37 -2.49 5.20
C VAL A 158 -22.63 -2.14 3.74
N LEU A 159 -21.65 -2.31 2.86
CA LEU A 159 -21.80 -2.03 1.43
C LEU A 159 -22.87 -2.92 0.79
N LEU A 160 -22.86 -4.23 1.10
CA LEU A 160 -23.87 -5.17 0.64
C LEU A 160 -25.27 -4.75 1.08
N ASN A 161 -25.45 -4.38 2.35
CA ASN A 161 -26.73 -3.88 2.85
C ASN A 161 -27.14 -2.56 2.17
N VAL A 162 -26.20 -1.64 1.89
CA VAL A 162 -26.52 -0.42 1.12
C VAL A 162 -27.00 -0.77 -0.29
N CYS A 163 -26.33 -1.72 -0.97
CA CYS A 163 -26.74 -2.19 -2.29
C CYS A 163 -28.13 -2.83 -2.26
N GLU A 164 -28.41 -3.73 -1.31
CA GLU A 164 -29.72 -4.37 -1.18
C GLU A 164 -30.84 -3.38 -0.91
N GLN A 165 -30.65 -2.43 0.00
CA GLN A 165 -31.66 -1.42 0.31
C GLN A 165 -31.90 -0.48 -0.88
N THR A 166 -30.84 -0.12 -1.60
CA THR A 166 -30.95 0.69 -2.82
C THR A 166 -31.72 -0.07 -3.90
N GLN A 167 -31.42 -1.36 -4.09
CA GLN A 167 -32.14 -2.23 -5.03
C GLN A 167 -33.63 -2.34 -4.67
N LYS A 168 -33.98 -2.48 -3.39
CA LYS A 168 -35.37 -2.48 -2.92
C LYS A 168 -36.10 -1.20 -3.27
N GLN A 169 -35.46 -0.04 -3.14
CA GLN A 169 -36.09 1.23 -3.50
C GLN A 169 -36.28 1.38 -5.02
N PHE A 170 -35.31 0.94 -5.83
CA PHE A 170 -35.50 0.89 -7.28
C PHE A 170 -36.62 -0.07 -7.70
N TYR A 171 -36.75 -1.21 -7.01
CA TYR A 171 -37.83 -2.14 -7.26
C TYR A 171 -39.20 -1.52 -6.92
N LYS A 172 -39.33 -0.86 -5.77
CA LYS A 172 -40.56 -0.13 -5.39
C LYS A 172 -40.91 0.99 -6.36
N ILE A 173 -39.91 1.73 -6.85
CA ILE A 173 -40.11 2.75 -7.90
C ILE A 173 -40.62 2.08 -9.17
N LYS A 174 -40.00 0.98 -9.59
CA LYS A 174 -40.44 0.23 -10.78
C LYS A 174 -41.89 -0.22 -10.65
N GLU A 175 -42.30 -0.80 -9.51
CA GLU A 175 -43.69 -1.19 -9.26
C GLU A 175 -44.64 0.02 -9.23
N ALA A 176 -44.21 1.15 -8.65
CA ALA A 176 -45.02 2.37 -8.63
C ALA A 176 -45.29 2.95 -10.02
N LEU A 177 -44.41 2.68 -10.99
CA LEU A 177 -44.60 3.10 -12.39
C LEU A 177 -45.69 2.31 -13.12
N GLU A 178 -46.15 1.18 -12.57
CA GLU A 178 -47.25 0.38 -13.13
C GLU A 178 -48.62 0.86 -12.64
N ILE A 179 -48.67 1.85 -11.74
CA ILE A 179 -49.92 2.42 -11.21
C ILE A 179 -50.60 3.28 -12.27
N GLU A 180 -51.85 2.96 -12.62
CA GLU A 180 -52.64 3.69 -13.63
C GLU A 180 -53.05 5.11 -13.17
N ASN A 181 -53.26 5.29 -11.85
CA ASN A 181 -53.61 6.59 -11.29
C ASN A 181 -52.39 7.52 -11.27
N LEU A 182 -52.41 8.56 -12.10
CA LEU A 182 -51.30 9.49 -12.28
C LEU A 182 -50.88 10.23 -11.00
N GLU A 183 -51.84 10.61 -10.14
CA GLU A 183 -51.52 11.31 -8.89
C GLU A 183 -50.90 10.36 -7.85
N GLU A 184 -51.39 9.13 -7.78
CA GLU A 184 -50.83 8.11 -6.89
C GLU A 184 -49.44 7.65 -7.38
N LEU A 185 -49.26 7.47 -8.69
CA LEU A 185 -47.98 7.16 -9.32
C LEU A 185 -46.92 8.23 -8.99
N LYS A 186 -47.25 9.51 -9.19
CA LYS A 186 -46.32 10.62 -8.88
C LYS A 186 -45.96 10.66 -7.41
N LYS A 187 -46.96 10.47 -6.52
CA LYS A 187 -46.75 10.47 -5.08
C LYS A 187 -45.82 9.33 -4.65
N ARG A 188 -46.13 8.08 -5.00
CA ARG A 188 -45.34 6.91 -4.58
C ARG A 188 -43.94 6.90 -5.18
N THR A 189 -43.82 7.28 -6.45
CA THR A 189 -42.51 7.39 -7.11
C THR A 189 -41.62 8.42 -6.40
N ARG A 190 -42.18 9.57 -6.03
CA ARG A 190 -41.46 10.60 -5.28
C ARG A 190 -41.07 10.12 -3.89
N GLU A 191 -42.00 9.53 -3.14
CA GLU A 191 -41.74 9.00 -1.79
C GLU A 191 -40.61 7.97 -1.78
N TYR A 192 -40.63 6.98 -2.69
CA TYR A 192 -39.57 5.96 -2.74
C TYR A 192 -38.22 6.53 -3.20
N ALA A 193 -38.21 7.52 -4.09
CA ALA A 193 -36.99 8.21 -4.51
C ALA A 193 -36.39 9.05 -3.37
N GLU A 194 -37.23 9.78 -2.63
CA GLU A 194 -36.82 10.59 -1.47
C GLU A 194 -36.32 9.71 -0.33
N ASP A 195 -37.00 8.60 -0.03
CA ASP A 195 -36.57 7.62 0.97
C ASP A 195 -35.22 7.00 0.62
N GLY A 196 -35.03 6.60 -0.64
CA GLY A 196 -33.75 6.08 -1.12
C GLY A 196 -32.63 7.12 -1.02
N TYR A 197 -32.91 8.37 -1.40
CA TYR A 197 -31.96 9.47 -1.29
C TYR A 197 -31.58 9.75 0.17
N MET A 198 -32.56 9.85 1.07
CA MET A 198 -32.35 10.09 2.50
C MET A 198 -31.56 8.97 3.18
N TYR A 199 -31.86 7.72 2.84
CA TYR A 199 -31.08 6.57 3.30
C TYR A 199 -29.61 6.67 2.86
N LEU A 200 -29.36 6.94 1.58
CA LEU A 200 -28.01 7.06 1.04
C LEU A 200 -27.23 8.22 1.64
N GLU A 201 -27.85 9.40 1.83
CA GLU A 201 -27.21 10.54 2.50
C GLU A 201 -26.92 10.26 3.97
N THR A 202 -27.80 9.53 4.66
CA THR A 202 -27.57 9.08 6.04
C THR A 202 -26.40 8.11 6.11
N CYS A 203 -26.33 7.12 5.21
CA CYS A 203 -25.20 6.20 5.11
C CYS A 203 -23.90 6.95 4.80
N LYS A 204 -23.89 7.82 3.78
CA LYS A 204 -22.71 8.65 3.45
C LYS A 204 -22.23 9.45 4.65
N THR A 205 -23.14 10.11 5.37
CA THR A 205 -22.80 10.94 6.53
C THR A 205 -22.23 10.10 7.68
N LYS A 206 -22.82 8.93 7.95
CA LYS A 206 -22.35 7.98 8.97
C LYS A 206 -20.93 7.49 8.66
N TYR A 207 -20.67 7.08 7.42
CA TYR A 207 -19.38 6.51 7.02
C TYR A 207 -18.34 7.54 6.57
N ARG A 208 -18.69 8.83 6.39
CA ARG A 208 -17.69 9.90 6.25
C ARG A 208 -16.98 10.22 7.56
N ARG A 209 -17.65 9.97 8.70
CA ARG A 209 -17.10 10.25 10.05
C ARG A 209 -16.24 9.10 10.59
N ILE A 210 -16.42 7.90 10.05
CA ILE A 210 -15.59 6.72 10.31
C ILE A 210 -14.62 6.66 9.13
N SER A 211 -13.41 7.18 9.27
CA SER A 211 -12.43 7.28 8.18
C SER A 211 -12.20 5.93 7.48
N LEU A 212 -12.82 5.75 6.31
CA LEU A 212 -12.50 4.66 5.39
C LEU A 212 -11.23 5.01 4.59
N PRO A 213 -10.34 4.05 4.31
CA PRO A 213 -9.26 4.24 3.34
C PRO A 213 -9.82 4.61 1.97
N GLU A 214 -9.13 5.52 1.28
CA GLU A 214 -9.49 5.94 -0.07
C GLU A 214 -9.46 4.73 -1.02
N PRO A 215 -10.52 4.48 -1.83
CA PRO A 215 -10.54 3.34 -2.75
C PRO A 215 -9.39 3.41 -3.76
N PRO A 216 -8.79 2.28 -4.16
CA PRO A 216 -7.81 2.26 -5.24
C PRO A 216 -8.45 2.81 -6.52
N ALA A 217 -7.80 3.79 -7.16
CA ALA A 217 -8.23 4.31 -8.44
C ALA A 217 -8.29 3.17 -9.48
N LEU A 218 -9.37 3.13 -10.26
CA LEU A 218 -9.53 2.17 -11.35
C LEU A 218 -8.39 2.33 -12.39
N PRO A 219 -7.89 1.23 -12.98
CA PRO A 219 -6.87 1.27 -14.03
C PRO A 219 -7.35 2.04 -15.27
N GLU A 220 -6.43 2.79 -15.88
CA GLU A 220 -6.68 3.66 -17.04
C GLU A 220 -7.09 2.90 -18.31
N GLU A 221 -6.98 1.57 -18.35
CA GLU A 221 -7.32 0.77 -19.54
C GLU A 221 -8.83 0.64 -19.80
N ALA A 222 -9.71 0.94 -18.83
CA ALA A 222 -11.17 0.84 -19.02
C ALA A 222 -11.82 2.06 -19.72
N LYS A 223 -11.05 3.10 -20.07
CA LYS A 223 -11.57 4.34 -20.69
C LYS A 223 -11.43 4.39 -22.21
N LYS A 224 -10.87 3.36 -22.84
CA LYS A 224 -10.65 3.32 -24.29
C LYS A 224 -11.48 2.18 -24.87
N ASP A 225 -12.72 2.46 -25.27
CA ASP A 225 -13.34 1.91 -26.49
C ASP A 225 -14.79 2.43 -26.68
N GLY A 226 -15.04 3.09 -27.83
CA GLY A 226 -16.38 3.28 -28.41
C GLY A 226 -16.88 4.74 -28.57
N PRO A 227 -17.58 5.12 -29.67
CA PRO A 227 -17.29 6.37 -30.39
C PRO A 227 -18.28 7.55 -30.25
N SER A 228 -17.72 8.70 -30.62
CA SER A 228 -18.18 10.10 -30.79
C SER A 228 -19.61 10.46 -31.26
N ARG A 229 -20.17 11.47 -30.55
CA ARG A 229 -21.05 12.63 -30.92
C ARG A 229 -22.35 12.44 -31.72
N SER A 230 -23.45 12.86 -31.09
CA SER A 230 -24.43 13.82 -31.67
C SER A 230 -25.13 14.59 -30.55
N GLU A 231 -25.21 15.91 -30.69
CA GLU A 231 -25.75 16.89 -29.74
C GLU A 231 -27.29 16.95 -29.80
N CYS A 232 -27.96 17.10 -28.64
CA CYS A 232 -29.17 17.93 -28.57
C CYS A 232 -29.23 18.62 -27.21
N ASN A 233 -29.31 19.95 -27.27
CA ASN A 233 -29.24 20.90 -26.17
C ASN A 233 -30.55 20.97 -25.36
N GLY A 234 -30.40 21.35 -24.09
CA GLY A 234 -31.48 21.76 -23.18
C GLY A 234 -30.94 22.23 -21.81
N ASP A 235 -30.14 23.31 -21.80
CA ASP A 235 -30.43 24.59 -21.10
C ASP A 235 -31.15 24.54 -19.71
N PHE A 236 -30.72 25.11 -18.57
CA PHE A 236 -29.62 26.02 -18.17
C PHE A 236 -29.37 25.95 -16.62
N LEU A 237 -28.13 25.57 -16.22
CA LEU A 237 -27.17 26.21 -15.27
C LEU A 237 -27.39 26.39 -13.72
N PRO A 238 -26.28 26.60 -12.93
CA PRO A 238 -24.85 26.34 -13.19
C PRO A 238 -24.07 25.63 -12.06
N ALA A 239 -23.25 24.65 -12.44
CA ALA A 239 -22.03 24.26 -11.74
C ALA A 239 -20.85 24.40 -12.70
N SER A 240 -20.23 25.58 -12.77
CA SER A 240 -19.08 25.81 -13.66
C SER A 240 -18.21 26.95 -13.15
N ASN A 241 -17.36 26.67 -12.15
CA ASN A 241 -16.22 27.56 -11.86
C ASN A 241 -14.92 26.84 -11.47
N LEU A 242 -14.91 25.58 -11.03
CA LEU A 242 -13.70 25.01 -10.41
C LEU A 242 -12.58 24.61 -11.39
N SER A 243 -12.89 24.23 -12.63
CA SER A 243 -11.87 23.74 -13.59
C SER A 243 -11.19 24.88 -14.37
N LYS A 244 -11.94 25.93 -14.76
CA LYS A 244 -11.39 27.11 -15.46
C LYS A 244 -10.51 28.00 -14.56
N THR A 245 -10.81 28.11 -13.26
CA THR A 245 -10.00 28.94 -12.35
C THR A 245 -8.59 28.38 -12.18
N LYS A 246 -8.43 27.05 -12.16
CA LYS A 246 -7.11 26.43 -12.02
C LYS A 246 -6.18 26.72 -13.20
N SER A 247 -6.67 26.75 -14.45
CA SER A 247 -5.78 27.04 -15.58
C SER A 247 -5.34 28.52 -15.62
N LEU A 248 -6.23 29.44 -15.27
CA LEU A 248 -5.94 30.88 -15.24
C LEU A 248 -4.99 31.26 -14.10
N ASP A 249 -5.13 30.63 -12.93
CA ASP A 249 -4.23 30.79 -11.79
C ASP A 249 -2.77 30.44 -12.18
N PHE A 250 -2.57 29.36 -12.96
CA PHE A 250 -1.24 28.94 -13.39
C PHE A 250 -0.61 29.90 -14.40
N THR A 251 -1.38 30.40 -15.38
CA THR A 251 -0.90 31.40 -16.34
C THR A 251 -0.47 32.70 -15.64
N PHE A 252 -1.18 33.10 -14.57
CA PHE A 252 -0.79 34.25 -13.76
C PHE A 252 0.54 34.00 -13.02
N ILE A 253 0.74 32.82 -12.42
CA ILE A 253 1.98 32.46 -11.73
C ILE A 253 3.19 32.51 -12.69
N GLU A 254 3.03 32.00 -13.91
CA GLU A 254 4.09 31.98 -14.92
C GLU A 254 4.45 33.39 -15.39
N SER A 255 3.46 34.23 -15.70
CA SER A 255 3.70 35.63 -16.08
C SER A 255 4.33 36.45 -14.95
N PHE A 256 3.95 36.19 -13.69
CA PHE A 256 4.57 36.84 -12.53
C PHE A 256 6.04 36.40 -12.35
N LYS A 257 6.33 35.13 -12.59
CA LYS A 257 7.69 34.57 -12.50
C LYS A 257 8.63 35.11 -13.59
N SER A 258 8.14 35.33 -14.81
CA SER A 258 8.96 35.85 -15.92
C SER A 258 9.64 37.18 -15.61
N ASN A 259 9.10 37.94 -14.64
CA ASN A 259 9.64 39.23 -14.21
C ASN A 259 10.61 39.13 -13.01
N GLN A 260 10.94 37.93 -12.51
CA GLN A 260 11.81 37.74 -11.34
C GLN A 260 12.74 36.52 -11.47
N LYS A 261 14.02 36.67 -11.05
CA LYS A 261 14.98 35.54 -11.00
C LYS A 261 14.58 34.43 -10.01
N LYS A 262 13.85 34.76 -8.94
CA LYS A 262 13.40 33.81 -7.92
C LYS A 262 11.98 34.15 -7.49
N MET A 263 11.11 33.14 -7.44
CA MET A 263 9.69 33.32 -7.15
C MET A 263 9.44 33.70 -5.69
N ASN A 264 8.88 34.89 -5.46
CA ASN A 264 8.38 35.29 -4.14
C ASN A 264 6.86 35.04 -4.03
N TRP A 265 6.51 33.91 -3.42
CA TRP A 265 5.11 33.44 -3.30
C TRP A 265 4.22 34.36 -2.45
N ASN A 266 4.78 35.02 -1.43
CA ASN A 266 4.07 36.02 -0.64
C ASN A 266 3.76 37.28 -1.45
N ALA A 267 4.70 37.68 -2.32
CA ALA A 267 4.50 38.82 -3.21
C ALA A 267 3.61 38.49 -4.43
N CYS A 268 3.43 37.21 -4.76
CA CYS A 268 2.58 36.75 -5.87
C CYS A 268 1.10 36.63 -5.47
N ILE A 269 0.82 36.15 -4.26
CA ILE A 269 -0.56 35.84 -3.84
C ILE A 269 -1.41 37.11 -3.65
N ASN A 270 -0.84 38.20 -3.12
CA ASN A 270 -1.59 39.42 -2.86
C ASN A 270 -2.07 40.12 -4.15
N PRO A 271 -1.22 40.35 -5.17
CA PRO A 271 -1.65 40.88 -6.46
C PRO A 271 -2.58 39.93 -7.23
N GLY A 272 -2.36 38.61 -7.11
CA GLY A 272 -3.24 37.62 -7.73
C GLY A 272 -4.65 37.65 -7.16
N ARG A 273 -4.78 37.71 -5.82
CA ARG A 273 -6.07 37.86 -5.14
C ARG A 273 -6.78 39.16 -5.50
N ALA A 274 -6.05 40.27 -5.60
CA ALA A 274 -6.62 41.55 -6.03
C ALA A 274 -7.20 41.49 -7.45
N LYS A 275 -6.65 40.62 -8.32
CA LYS A 275 -7.14 40.36 -9.68
C LYS A 275 -8.16 39.22 -9.76
N GLY A 276 -8.59 38.67 -8.63
CA GLY A 276 -9.59 37.60 -8.54
C GLY A 276 -9.04 36.18 -8.69
N PHE A 277 -7.73 36.01 -8.78
CA PHE A 277 -7.04 34.70 -8.80
C PHE A 277 -6.81 34.15 -7.39
N PHE A 278 -6.50 32.87 -7.28
CA PHE A 278 -6.09 32.18 -6.05
C PHE A 278 -7.11 32.15 -4.91
N LYS A 279 -8.41 32.29 -5.20
CA LYS A 279 -9.49 32.26 -4.20
C LYS A 279 -9.57 30.95 -3.43
N SER A 280 -9.13 29.84 -4.04
CA SER A 280 -9.14 28.49 -3.47
C SER A 280 -7.93 28.18 -2.57
N TYR A 281 -6.91 29.04 -2.52
CA TYR A 281 -5.70 28.79 -1.74
C TYR A 281 -5.72 29.61 -0.44
N LYS A 282 -5.52 28.92 0.69
CA LYS A 282 -5.52 29.52 2.03
C LYS A 282 -4.38 30.53 2.21
N ASP A 283 -3.19 30.18 1.75
CA ASP A 283 -1.98 30.97 1.89
C ASP A 283 -0.99 30.72 0.73
N SER A 284 0.12 31.46 0.74
CA SER A 284 1.20 31.36 -0.25
C SER A 284 1.88 29.99 -0.27
N ASN A 285 1.92 29.28 0.85
CA ASN A 285 2.50 27.94 0.95
C ASN A 285 1.60 26.90 0.26
N SER A 286 0.29 27.02 0.43
CA SER A 286 -0.72 26.19 -0.24
C SER A 286 -0.67 26.37 -1.76
N LEU A 287 -0.51 27.62 -2.22
CA LEU A 287 -0.34 27.95 -3.64
C LEU A 287 0.97 27.35 -4.21
N LYS A 288 2.07 27.47 -3.46
CA LYS A 288 3.37 26.92 -3.83
C LYS A 288 3.33 25.40 -3.96
N ALA A 289 2.75 24.70 -2.98
CA ALA A 289 2.63 23.24 -3.00
C ALA A 289 1.85 22.75 -4.23
N SER A 290 0.67 23.35 -4.48
CA SER A 290 -0.16 23.04 -5.64
C SER A 290 0.56 23.27 -6.98
N PHE A 291 1.36 24.34 -7.08
CA PHE A 291 2.12 24.62 -8.31
C PHE A 291 3.18 23.53 -8.60
N PHE A 292 3.94 23.10 -7.59
CA PHE A 292 4.96 22.07 -7.77
C PHE A 292 4.36 20.68 -7.99
N GLU A 293 3.25 20.34 -7.34
CA GLU A 293 2.53 19.09 -7.58
C GLU A 293 2.01 18.96 -9.00
N ASN A 294 1.47 20.05 -9.58
CA ASN A 294 0.98 20.03 -10.95
C ASN A 294 2.11 20.06 -11.99
N LYS A 295 3.23 20.75 -11.70
CA LYS A 295 4.39 20.75 -12.60
C LYS A 295 5.07 19.38 -12.71
N ASN A 296 5.02 18.55 -11.65
CA ASN A 296 5.56 17.18 -11.69
C ASN A 296 4.64 16.19 -12.42
N LYS A 297 3.43 16.61 -12.82
CA LYS A 297 2.43 15.79 -13.53
C LYS A 297 2.33 16.12 -15.03
N GLN A 298 3.04 17.15 -15.50
CA GLN A 298 3.20 17.50 -16.92
C GLN A 298 4.56 17.01 -17.41
#